data_AF-G0HBS6-F1
#
_entry.id   AF-G0HBS6-F1
#
_cell.length_a   1.000
_cell.length_b   1.000
_cell.length_c   1.000
_cell.angle_alpha   90.00
_cell.angle_beta   90.00
_cell.angle_gamma   90.00
#
_symmetry.space_group_name_H-M   'P 1'
#
loop_
_entity.id
_entity.type
_entity.pdbx_description
1 polymer ?
#
loop_
_entity_poly.entity_id
_entity_poly.type
_entity_poly.pdbx_seq_one_letter_code
_entity_poly.pdbx_strand_id
1 'polypeptide(L)'
;MTVANDVRDLSIVDSVARYPGLHWSDLAKPEYPTPQDAPEVKAVIDDINMGNWGSPRIPMFVFQGAAGWIEGTPASPSVGPGDGIMVAKDVRTLVRQYCEAGTQVEYREYPFAGHVIAAVPWAVEGCLWLEGRLRGTPTTNNCATVPQGNEL
;
A
#
# COMPACT_ATOMS: atom_id res chain seq x y z
N MET A 1 -21.71 -5.73 -22.60
CA MET A 1 -20.65 -6.68 -22.17
C MET A 1 -20.17 -6.20 -20.81
N THR A 2 -20.22 -7.03 -19.77
CA THR A 2 -19.79 -6.62 -18.41
C THR A 2 -18.28 -6.37 -18.37
N VAL A 3 -17.81 -5.41 -17.56
CA VAL A 3 -16.38 -5.09 -17.39
C VAL A 3 -15.54 -6.35 -17.16
N ALA A 4 -16.02 -7.25 -16.29
CA ALA A 4 -15.36 -8.52 -16.00
C ALA A 4 -15.11 -9.40 -17.24
N ASN A 5 -16.04 -9.42 -18.21
CA ASN A 5 -15.87 -10.20 -19.43
C ASN A 5 -14.88 -9.58 -20.41
N ASP A 6 -14.74 -8.25 -20.40
CA ASP A 6 -13.81 -7.54 -21.28
C ASP A 6 -12.35 -7.70 -20.81
N VAL A 7 -12.12 -7.73 -19.48
CA VAL A 7 -10.77 -7.79 -18.90
C VAL A 7 -10.27 -9.20 -18.56
N ARG A 8 -11.12 -10.22 -18.64
CA ARG A 8 -10.82 -11.59 -18.14
C ARG A 8 -9.57 -12.25 -18.74
N ASP A 9 -9.22 -11.89 -19.99
CA ASP A 9 -8.11 -12.47 -20.75
C ASP A 9 -6.99 -11.43 -20.97
N LEU A 10 -7.08 -10.26 -20.33
CA LEU A 10 -6.11 -9.17 -20.45
C LEU A 10 -5.06 -9.24 -19.34
N SER A 11 -3.84 -8.80 -19.66
CA SER A 11 -2.85 -8.52 -18.62
C SER A 11 -3.24 -7.27 -17.82
N ILE A 12 -2.63 -7.07 -16.66
CA ILE A 12 -2.80 -5.83 -15.90
C ILE A 12 -2.39 -4.62 -16.75
N VAL A 13 -1.34 -4.74 -17.54
CA VAL A 13 -0.83 -3.66 -18.41
C VAL A 13 -1.85 -3.30 -19.49
N ASP A 14 -2.52 -4.29 -20.07
CA ASP A 14 -3.58 -4.06 -21.09
C ASP A 14 -4.89 -3.53 -20.49
N SER A 15 -5.05 -3.69 -19.17
CA SER A 15 -6.24 -3.26 -18.42
C SER A 15 -6.11 -1.86 -17.82
N VAL A 16 -4.88 -1.38 -17.59
CA VAL A 16 -4.61 -0.05 -17.02
C VAL A 16 -5.27 1.03 -17.88
N ALA A 17 -5.92 1.99 -17.19
CA ALA A 17 -6.63 3.13 -17.80
C ALA A 17 -7.79 2.78 -18.76
N ARG A 18 -8.19 1.51 -18.88
CA ARG A 18 -9.26 1.07 -19.79
C ARG A 18 -10.65 1.54 -19.36
N TYR A 19 -10.86 1.70 -18.05
CA TYR A 19 -12.11 2.17 -17.46
C TYR A 19 -11.89 3.32 -16.46
N PRO A 20 -11.58 4.54 -16.94
CA PRO A 20 -11.43 5.69 -16.06
C PRO A 20 -12.73 6.00 -15.32
N GLY A 21 -12.65 6.21 -14.01
CA GLY A 21 -13.82 6.51 -13.18
C GLY A 21 -14.75 5.32 -12.93
N LEU A 22 -14.27 4.09 -13.10
CA LEU A 22 -14.99 2.89 -12.67
C LEU A 22 -15.03 2.82 -11.13
N HIS A 23 -16.22 2.66 -10.56
CA HIS A 23 -16.43 2.50 -9.14
C HIS A 23 -16.90 1.07 -8.81
N TRP A 24 -16.77 0.70 -7.54
CA TRP A 24 -17.28 -0.59 -7.03
C TRP A 24 -18.77 -0.80 -7.34
N SER A 25 -19.60 0.25 -7.20
CA SER A 25 -21.03 0.20 -7.49
C SER A 25 -21.38 -0.07 -8.95
N ASP A 26 -20.45 0.15 -9.88
CA ASP A 26 -20.64 -0.17 -11.30
C ASP A 26 -20.43 -1.67 -11.58
N LEU A 27 -19.79 -2.39 -10.65
CA LEU A 27 -19.43 -3.81 -10.76
C LEU A 27 -20.27 -4.71 -9.84
N ALA A 28 -20.50 -4.26 -8.62
CA ALA A 28 -21.14 -5.05 -7.57
C ALA A 28 -22.66 -4.87 -7.57
N LYS A 29 -23.36 -5.82 -6.96
CA LYS A 29 -24.82 -5.71 -6.78
C LYS A 29 -25.15 -4.63 -5.74
N PRO A 30 -26.32 -3.97 -5.82
CA PRO A 30 -26.71 -2.92 -4.88
C PRO A 30 -26.78 -3.35 -3.41
N GLU A 31 -26.98 -4.65 -3.14
CA GLU A 31 -26.96 -5.19 -1.78
C GLU A 31 -25.56 -5.15 -1.13
N TYR A 32 -24.51 -4.94 -1.93
CA TYR A 32 -23.12 -4.82 -1.49
C TYR A 32 -22.51 -3.48 -1.92
N PRO A 33 -22.97 -2.35 -1.34
CA PRO A 33 -22.56 -1.01 -1.78
C PRO A 33 -21.06 -0.72 -1.56
N THR A 34 -20.40 -1.47 -0.69
CA THR A 34 -18.95 -1.48 -0.49
C THR A 34 -18.41 -2.91 -0.48
N PRO A 35 -17.09 -3.12 -0.68
CA PRO A 35 -16.49 -4.45 -0.58
C PRO A 35 -16.74 -5.14 0.76
N GLN A 36 -16.85 -4.37 1.85
CA GLN A 36 -17.00 -4.91 3.21
C GLN A 36 -18.43 -5.43 3.50
N ASP A 37 -19.41 -5.06 2.69
CA ASP A 37 -20.79 -5.53 2.86
C ASP A 37 -20.96 -6.99 2.41
N ALA A 38 -20.02 -7.51 1.61
CA ALA A 38 -19.95 -8.92 1.24
C ALA A 38 -19.16 -9.69 2.31
N PRO A 39 -19.79 -10.57 3.12
CA PRO A 39 -19.14 -11.20 4.27
C PRO A 39 -17.88 -12.00 3.92
N GLU A 40 -17.89 -12.70 2.79
CA GLU A 40 -16.74 -13.48 2.33
C GLU A 40 -15.56 -12.58 1.91
N VAL A 41 -15.84 -11.43 1.30
CA VAL A 41 -14.81 -10.45 0.94
C VAL A 41 -14.26 -9.78 2.19
N LYS A 42 -15.14 -9.39 3.12
CA LYS A 42 -14.74 -8.83 4.41
C LYS A 42 -13.84 -9.78 5.19
N ALA A 43 -14.20 -11.07 5.27
CA ALA A 43 -13.40 -12.06 5.97
C ALA A 43 -11.96 -12.15 5.40
N VAL A 44 -11.82 -12.09 4.07
CA VAL A 44 -10.50 -12.06 3.43
C VAL A 44 -9.75 -10.76 3.73
N ILE A 45 -10.41 -9.61 3.65
CA ILE A 45 -9.81 -8.31 3.99
C ILE A 45 -9.29 -8.33 5.44
N ASP A 46 -10.09 -8.80 6.39
CA ASP A 46 -9.73 -8.86 7.80
C ASP A 46 -8.53 -9.79 8.05
N ASP A 47 -8.48 -10.92 7.33
CA ASP A 47 -7.39 -11.91 7.44
C ASP A 47 -6.07 -11.39 6.86
N ILE A 48 -6.10 -10.72 5.71
CA ILE A 48 -4.87 -10.21 5.07
C ILE A 48 -4.43 -8.82 5.58
N ASN A 49 -5.26 -8.16 6.40
CA ASN A 49 -4.91 -6.87 6.96
C ASN A 49 -3.80 -7.00 7.99
N MET A 50 -2.60 -6.55 7.61
CA MET A 50 -1.40 -6.62 8.44
C MET A 50 -1.54 -5.92 9.80
N GLY A 51 -2.42 -4.93 9.93
CA GLY A 51 -2.67 -4.22 11.18
C GLY A 51 -3.41 -5.05 12.24
N ASN A 52 -4.13 -6.10 11.82
CA ASN A 52 -4.87 -6.99 12.72
C ASN A 52 -3.96 -8.02 13.42
N TRP A 53 -2.68 -8.10 13.04
CA TRP A 53 -1.75 -9.12 13.52
C TRP A 53 -0.61 -8.53 14.35
N GLY A 54 0.18 -9.41 14.97
CA GLY A 54 1.37 -9.02 15.72
C GLY A 54 2.44 -8.38 14.83
N SER A 55 3.24 -7.49 15.42
CA SER A 55 4.31 -6.80 14.71
C SER A 55 5.53 -7.69 14.44
N PRO A 56 6.28 -7.44 13.36
CA PRO A 56 7.53 -8.15 13.09
C PRO A 56 8.53 -8.02 14.24
N ARG A 57 9.18 -9.13 14.61
CA ARG A 57 10.27 -9.15 15.62
C ARG A 57 11.66 -8.96 15.02
N ILE A 58 11.73 -8.76 13.71
CA ILE A 58 12.96 -8.49 12.95
C ILE A 58 12.93 -7.04 12.46
N PRO A 59 14.10 -6.44 12.19
CA PRO A 59 14.17 -5.13 11.58
C PRO A 59 13.47 -5.11 10.22
N MET A 60 12.80 -4.00 9.89
CA MET A 60 12.06 -3.83 8.65
C MET A 60 12.55 -2.63 7.85
N PHE A 61 12.59 -2.78 6.54
CA PHE A 61 12.68 -1.68 5.58
C PHE A 61 11.34 -1.54 4.87
N VAL A 62 10.69 -0.39 5.03
CA VAL A 62 9.37 -0.12 4.44
C VAL A 62 9.50 1.10 3.52
N PHE A 63 9.00 0.96 2.30
CA PHE A 63 9.06 2.03 1.29
C PHE A 63 7.65 2.32 0.80
N GLN A 64 7.34 3.59 0.58
CA GLN A 64 6.03 4.05 0.12
C GLN A 64 6.17 5.16 -0.93
N GLY A 65 5.50 5.01 -2.07
CA GLY A 65 5.27 6.12 -3.00
C GLY A 65 4.08 6.99 -2.55
N ALA A 66 3.97 8.22 -3.01
CA ALA A 66 2.76 9.02 -2.78
C ALA A 66 2.31 9.86 -3.99
N ALA A 67 2.75 9.48 -5.19
CA ALA A 67 2.44 10.19 -6.43
C ALA A 67 1.48 9.42 -7.36
N GLY A 68 0.48 8.75 -6.80
CA GLY A 68 -0.54 8.01 -7.57
C GLY A 68 -1.29 8.85 -8.60
N TRP A 69 -1.23 10.18 -8.48
CA TRP A 69 -1.80 11.11 -9.46
C TRP A 69 -1.12 11.01 -10.83
N ILE A 70 0.13 10.53 -10.90
CA ILE A 70 0.83 10.25 -12.16
C ILE A 70 0.16 9.08 -12.88
N GLU A 71 -0.36 8.09 -12.14
CA GLU A 71 -1.18 6.99 -12.67
C GLU A 71 -2.68 7.30 -12.69
N GLY A 72 -3.08 8.56 -12.53
CA GLY A 72 -4.49 8.99 -12.62
C GLY A 72 -5.31 8.78 -11.35
N THR A 73 -4.67 8.51 -10.21
CA THR A 73 -5.32 8.37 -8.90
C THR A 73 -5.05 9.60 -8.05
N PRO A 74 -5.93 10.63 -8.06
CA PRO A 74 -5.72 11.84 -7.27
C PRO A 74 -5.74 11.55 -5.77
N ALA A 75 -5.14 12.43 -4.99
CA ALA A 75 -5.20 12.33 -3.53
C ALA A 75 -6.65 12.36 -3.03
N SER A 76 -6.98 11.43 -2.15
CA SER A 76 -8.28 11.40 -1.50
C SER A 76 -8.41 12.56 -0.52
N PRO A 77 -9.56 13.26 -0.46
CA PRO A 77 -9.81 14.26 0.57
C PRO A 77 -9.79 13.70 1.99
N SER A 78 -10.16 12.43 2.19
CA SER A 78 -10.23 11.80 3.51
C SER A 78 -8.89 11.19 3.95
N VAL A 79 -8.30 10.35 3.10
CA VAL A 79 -7.09 9.58 3.44
C VAL A 79 -5.81 10.13 2.84
N GLY A 80 -5.89 11.19 2.02
CA GLY A 80 -4.74 11.85 1.42
C GLY A 80 -4.17 11.10 0.21
N PRO A 81 -2.89 11.33 -0.13
CA PRO A 81 -2.27 10.71 -1.29
C PRO A 81 -1.94 9.23 -1.06
N GLY A 82 -1.71 8.53 -2.16
CA GLY A 82 -1.19 7.18 -2.21
C GLY A 82 -0.28 7.02 -3.43
N ASP A 83 0.23 5.83 -3.67
CA ASP A 83 1.04 5.53 -4.86
C ASP A 83 0.19 5.09 -6.07
N GLY A 84 -1.14 5.10 -5.95
CA GLY A 84 -2.06 4.62 -6.99
C GLY A 84 -2.60 3.22 -6.73
N ILE A 85 -2.03 2.49 -5.76
CA ILE A 85 -2.53 1.20 -5.25
C ILE A 85 -2.64 1.25 -3.71
N MET A 86 -1.58 1.70 -3.05
CA MET A 86 -1.43 1.80 -1.61
C MET A 86 -1.71 3.23 -1.13
N VAL A 87 -2.47 3.37 -0.04
CA VAL A 87 -2.71 4.66 0.62
C VAL A 87 -1.57 4.96 1.59
N ALA A 88 -0.93 6.13 1.45
CA ALA A 88 0.27 6.44 2.22
C ALA A 88 -0.02 6.57 3.73
N LYS A 89 -1.19 7.08 4.11
CA LYS A 89 -1.57 7.18 5.53
C LYS A 89 -1.78 5.81 6.19
N ASP A 90 -2.36 4.85 5.48
CA ASP A 90 -2.57 3.50 6.02
C ASP A 90 -1.22 2.83 6.34
N VAL A 91 -0.25 2.97 5.41
CA VAL A 91 1.11 2.44 5.60
C VAL A 91 1.83 3.13 6.76
N ARG A 92 1.66 4.45 6.92
CA ARG A 92 2.17 5.15 8.10
C ARG A 92 1.55 4.64 9.39
N THR A 93 0.24 4.40 9.44
CA THR A 93 -0.41 3.85 10.64
C THR A 93 0.17 2.47 11.00
N LEU A 94 0.28 1.59 10.00
CA LEU A 94 0.88 0.26 10.18
C LEU A 94 2.33 0.33 10.67
N VAL A 95 3.16 1.18 10.05
CA VAL A 95 4.56 1.37 10.46
C VAL A 95 4.66 1.92 11.88
N ARG A 96 3.78 2.86 12.26
CA ARG A 96 3.75 3.41 13.62
C ARG A 96 3.33 2.36 14.63
N GLN A 97 2.35 1.51 14.32
CA GLN A 97 1.98 0.35 15.14
C GLN A 97 3.19 -0.57 15.37
N TYR A 98 3.97 -0.85 14.32
CA TYR A 98 5.20 -1.67 14.44
C TYR A 98 6.25 -0.99 15.34
N CYS A 99 6.45 0.32 15.16
CA CYS A 99 7.35 1.10 15.98
C CYS A 99 6.95 1.12 17.47
N GLU A 100 5.66 1.27 17.76
CA GLU A 100 5.12 1.26 19.12
C GLU A 100 5.27 -0.12 19.79
N ALA A 101 5.21 -1.19 19.00
CA ALA A 101 5.50 -2.55 19.43
C ALA A 101 7.00 -2.87 19.59
N GLY A 102 7.89 -1.92 19.28
CA GLY A 102 9.34 -2.05 19.42
C GLY A 102 10.06 -2.64 18.21
N THR A 103 9.37 -2.81 17.07
CA THR A 103 10.04 -3.17 15.81
C THR A 103 10.95 -2.03 15.36
N GLN A 104 12.20 -2.36 14.99
CA GLN A 104 13.10 -1.39 14.36
C GLN A 104 12.68 -1.21 12.89
N VAL A 105 12.28 0.00 12.52
CA VAL A 105 11.81 0.29 11.16
C VAL A 105 12.60 1.42 10.54
N GLU A 106 13.12 1.18 9.34
CA GLU A 106 13.52 2.20 8.38
C GLU A 106 12.36 2.43 7.42
N TYR A 107 11.66 3.55 7.55
CA TYR A 107 10.59 3.98 6.68
C TYR A 107 11.08 5.03 5.67
N ARG A 108 10.79 4.83 4.39
CA ARG A 108 11.08 5.79 3.32
C ARG A 108 9.83 6.09 2.54
N GLU A 109 9.52 7.37 2.40
CA GLU A 109 8.37 7.81 1.62
C GLU A 109 8.81 8.80 0.55
N TYR A 110 8.44 8.52 -0.69
CA TYR A 110 8.85 9.30 -1.86
C TYR A 110 7.61 9.98 -2.45
N PRO A 111 7.41 11.29 -2.21
CA PRO A 111 6.17 11.99 -2.56
C PRO A 111 5.96 12.18 -4.06
N PHE A 112 6.97 11.89 -4.87
CA PHE A 112 6.97 12.06 -6.33
C PHE A 112 7.04 10.72 -7.09
N ALA A 113 6.91 9.59 -6.39
CA ALA A 113 6.88 8.26 -7.01
C ALA A 113 5.48 7.63 -6.86
N GLY A 114 4.90 7.21 -7.97
CA GLY A 114 3.73 6.34 -8.02
C GLY A 114 4.13 4.86 -7.89
N HIS A 115 3.19 3.93 -7.91
CA HIS A 115 3.39 2.54 -7.50
C HIS A 115 4.47 1.84 -8.32
N VAL A 116 4.40 1.96 -9.65
CA VAL A 116 5.36 1.31 -10.56
C VAL A 116 6.73 2.00 -10.48
N ILE A 117 6.75 3.32 -10.44
CA ILE A 117 7.99 4.09 -10.41
C ILE A 117 8.71 3.91 -9.06
N ALA A 118 7.97 3.82 -7.96
CA ALA A 118 8.48 3.59 -6.61
C ALA A 118 9.22 2.24 -6.48
N ALA A 119 8.88 1.24 -7.30
CA ALA A 119 9.56 -0.05 -7.29
C ALA A 119 11.06 0.05 -7.58
N VAL A 120 11.49 1.03 -8.39
CA VAL A 120 12.91 1.20 -8.75
C VAL A 120 13.77 1.63 -7.54
N PRO A 121 13.52 2.78 -6.89
CA PRO A 121 14.28 3.16 -5.70
C PRO A 121 14.08 2.15 -4.56
N TRP A 122 12.88 1.58 -4.38
CA TRP A 122 12.65 0.53 -3.41
C TRP A 122 13.57 -0.68 -3.63
N ALA A 123 13.69 -1.18 -4.86
CA ALA A 123 14.53 -2.33 -5.17
C ALA A 123 16.02 -2.03 -4.93
N VAL A 124 16.50 -0.84 -5.35
CA VAL A 124 17.90 -0.46 -5.16
C VAL A 124 18.22 -0.27 -3.68
N GLU A 125 17.43 0.53 -2.98
CA GLU A 125 17.66 0.86 -1.57
C GLU A 125 17.40 -0.35 -0.65
N GLY A 126 16.38 -1.14 -0.97
CA GLY A 126 16.08 -2.39 -0.28
C GLY A 126 17.18 -3.43 -0.43
N CYS A 127 17.74 -3.59 -1.64
CA CYS A 127 18.90 -4.46 -1.85
C CYS A 127 20.11 -4.01 -1.02
N LEU A 128 20.42 -2.72 -1.02
CA LEU A 128 21.53 -2.17 -0.23
C LEU A 128 21.30 -2.34 1.28
N TRP A 129 20.07 -2.10 1.74
CA TRP A 129 19.70 -2.29 3.13
C TRP A 129 19.82 -3.76 3.55
N LEU A 130 19.36 -4.69 2.71
CA LEU A 130 19.44 -6.13 2.95
C LEU A 130 20.89 -6.63 2.93
N GLU A 131 21.69 -6.20 1.95
CA GLU A 131 23.12 -6.51 1.90
C GLU A 131 23.84 -6.03 3.16
N GLY A 132 23.50 -4.84 3.66
CA GLY A 132 23.99 -4.32 4.94
C GLY A 132 23.71 -5.28 6.10
N ARG A 133 22.52 -5.88 6.17
CA ARG A 133 22.19 -6.89 7.20
C ARG A 133 23.05 -8.14 7.07
N LEU A 134 23.24 -8.63 5.84
CA LEU A 134 24.07 -9.82 5.57
C LEU A 134 25.54 -9.59 5.93
N ARG A 135 26.02 -8.34 5.84
CA ARG A 135 27.38 -7.93 6.21
C ARG A 135 27.54 -7.55 7.69
N GLY A 136 26.48 -7.62 8.49
CA GLY A 136 26.51 -7.25 9.92
C GLY A 136 26.48 -5.74 10.19
N THR A 137 26.12 -4.92 9.20
CA THR A 137 25.93 -3.48 9.39
C THR A 137 24.71 -3.23 10.29
N PRO A 138 24.83 -2.42 11.36
CA PRO A 138 23.71 -2.08 12.24
C PRO A 138 22.51 -1.50 11.50
N THR A 139 21.30 -1.82 11.98
CA THR A 139 20.05 -1.32 11.41
C THR A 139 19.90 0.18 11.61
N THR A 140 19.37 0.84 10.59
CA THR A 140 18.80 2.17 10.77
C THR A 140 17.40 2.03 11.36
N ASN A 141 16.95 3.07 12.06
CA ASN A 141 15.63 3.13 12.67
C ASN A 141 15.19 4.59 12.71
N ASN A 142 14.06 4.90 12.08
CA ASN A 142 13.53 6.26 12.01
C ASN A 142 12.06 6.34 12.45
N CYS A 143 11.64 5.41 13.32
CA CYS A 143 10.31 5.41 13.94
C CYS A 143 9.86 6.77 14.50
N ALA A 144 10.78 7.56 15.06
CA ALA A 144 10.49 8.88 15.61
C ALA A 144 10.06 9.92 14.56
N THR A 145 10.39 9.70 13.28
CA THR A 145 10.13 10.63 12.18
C THR A 145 9.07 10.12 11.20
N VAL A 146 8.43 8.97 11.47
CA VAL A 146 7.35 8.46 10.63
C VAL A 146 6.17 9.44 10.71
N PRO A 147 5.71 10.00 9.58
CA PRO A 147 4.61 10.95 9.58
C PRO A 147 3.32 10.34 10.13
N GLN A 148 2.37 11.19 10.53
CA GLN A 148 1.08 10.71 11.02
C GLN A 148 0.31 9.96 9.92
N GLY A 149 -0.29 8.83 10.30
CA GLY A 149 -1.24 8.09 9.48
C GLY A 149 -2.68 8.53 9.69
N ASN A 150 -3.62 7.61 9.51
CA ASN A 150 -5.06 7.74 9.71
C ASN A 150 -5.58 6.67 10.68
N GLU A 151 -6.86 6.79 11.05
CA GLU A 151 -7.60 5.70 11.68
C GLU A 151 -7.83 4.58 10.65
N LEU A 152 -7.65 3.33 11.08
CA LEU A 152 -7.84 2.10 10.31
C LEU A 152 -9.06 1.34 10.82
#